data_AF-A0A914NEA3-F1
#
_entry.id   AF-A0A914NEA3-F1
#
_cell.length_a   1.000
_cell.length_b   1.000
_cell.length_c   1.000
_cell.angle_alpha   90.00
_cell.angle_beta   90.00
_cell.angle_gamma   90.00
#
_symmetry.space_group_name_H-M   'P 1'
#
loop_
_entity.id
_entity.type
_entity.pdbx_description
1 polymer ?
#
loop_
_entity_poly.entity_id
_entity_poly.type
_entity_poly.pdbx_seq_one_letter_code
_entity_poly.pdbx_strand_id
1 'polypeptide(L)'
;MSILALFEGKGSDRGQIGMATFDLKSSELVLCQFVDTSSYSLLKIRLSLCEPLEIILPDDKEKTSSKVFIMDLLQDTCKRANIVPIQRKCFNDALGIELLKKIFLEECSNLDASVYQRYFCMGAVAALIKYAENAHNIFCAQNSLKCTFVAMEDSCMIDVNSWKSLDLIQIDSKPKKGVINSLLDVINSCVTPGGTKTLRSYLLQPSANCQTINKRLDIVEELVLNQSMCSKIRAVLSTLSDLQYMISMFSYTNLSNNNLGKEDSKRIIRNKIGQAVSLKNMLDAVEKLGFIMSQSSLSFFVENKM
;
A
#
# COMPACT_ATOMS: atom_id res chain seq x y z
N MET A 1 -1.93 -7.23 -6.97
CA MET A 1 -2.78 -6.44 -7.88
C MET A 1 -3.31 -5.32 -7.03
N SER A 2 -3.24 -4.08 -7.51
CA SER A 2 -3.66 -2.91 -6.75
C SER A 2 -4.97 -2.39 -7.34
N ILE A 3 -6.01 -2.31 -6.51
CA ILE A 3 -7.33 -1.80 -6.88
C ILE A 3 -7.52 -0.48 -6.12
N LEU A 4 -7.90 0.58 -6.81
CA LEU A 4 -8.16 1.90 -6.23
C LEU A 4 -9.62 2.28 -6.42
N ALA A 5 -10.28 2.75 -5.38
CA ALA A 5 -11.56 3.45 -5.48
C ALA A 5 -11.35 4.95 -5.27
N LEU A 6 -11.94 5.76 -6.15
CA LEU A 6 -11.86 7.22 -6.12
C LEU A 6 -13.27 7.80 -6.01
N PHE A 7 -13.50 8.68 -5.04
CA PHE A 7 -14.77 9.34 -4.80
C PHE A 7 -14.59 10.87 -4.71
N GLU A 8 -15.11 11.59 -5.70
CA GLU A 8 -15.10 13.06 -5.74
C GLU A 8 -16.40 13.64 -5.15
N GLY A 9 -16.25 14.68 -4.33
CA GLY A 9 -17.35 15.51 -3.86
C GLY A 9 -18.00 16.34 -4.97
N LYS A 10 -19.29 16.67 -4.78
CA LYS A 10 -20.09 17.48 -5.71
C LYS A 10 -20.56 18.77 -5.03
N GLY A 11 -20.89 19.77 -5.82
CA GLY A 11 -21.47 21.02 -5.31
C GLY A 11 -20.50 21.77 -4.40
N SER A 12 -20.89 22.00 -3.14
CA SER A 12 -20.06 22.65 -2.11
C SER A 12 -18.78 21.88 -1.77
N ASP A 13 -18.77 20.56 -1.97
CA ASP A 13 -17.62 19.69 -1.67
C ASP A 13 -16.76 19.40 -2.91
N ARG A 14 -16.93 20.17 -3.99
CA ARG A 14 -16.16 19.98 -5.22
C ARG A 14 -14.66 20.12 -4.95
N GLY A 15 -13.88 19.19 -5.47
CA GLY A 15 -12.42 19.13 -5.25
C GLY A 15 -12.02 18.37 -3.99
N GLN A 16 -12.96 17.98 -3.13
CA GLN A 16 -12.68 16.97 -2.10
C GLN A 16 -12.61 15.59 -2.74
N ILE A 17 -11.54 14.86 -2.45
CA ILE A 17 -11.26 13.56 -3.03
C ILE A 17 -11.04 12.57 -1.89
N GLY A 18 -11.88 11.53 -1.85
CA GLY A 18 -11.68 10.34 -1.04
C GLY A 18 -11.10 9.22 -1.88
N MET A 19 -10.10 8.52 -1.34
CA MET A 19 -9.44 7.41 -1.98
C MET A 19 -9.29 6.24 -1.02
N ALA A 20 -9.45 5.04 -1.56
CA ALA A 20 -9.11 3.80 -0.89
C ALA A 20 -8.38 2.89 -1.87
N THR A 21 -7.17 2.45 -1.53
CA THR A 21 -6.35 1.55 -2.35
C THR A 21 -6.19 0.24 -1.62
N PHE A 22 -6.46 -0.87 -2.29
CA PHE A 22 -6.23 -2.22 -1.78
C PHE A 22 -5.14 -2.90 -2.58
N ASP A 23 -3.97 -3.13 -1.96
CA ASP A 23 -2.92 -3.97 -2.55
C ASP A 23 -3.06 -5.41 -2.07
N LEU A 24 -3.54 -6.26 -2.97
CA LEU A 24 -3.71 -7.70 -2.73
C LEU A 24 -2.38 -8.42 -2.46
N LYS A 25 -1.24 -7.86 -2.87
CA LYS A 25 0.06 -8.50 -2.60
C LYS A 25 0.55 -8.26 -1.17
N SER A 26 0.22 -7.12 -0.57
CA SER A 26 0.63 -6.77 0.79
C SER A 26 -0.49 -6.91 1.82
N SER A 27 -1.72 -7.16 1.38
CA SER A 27 -2.88 -7.18 2.25
C SER A 27 -3.09 -5.86 3.00
N GLU A 28 -2.78 -4.76 2.33
CA GLU A 28 -2.84 -3.43 2.91
C GLU A 28 -3.93 -2.60 2.24
N LEU A 29 -4.78 -2.02 3.07
CA LEU A 29 -5.79 -1.05 2.69
C LEU A 29 -5.28 0.35 3.03
N VAL A 30 -4.91 1.14 2.03
CA VAL A 30 -4.42 2.51 2.20
C VAL A 30 -5.54 3.49 1.94
N LEU A 31 -5.81 4.34 2.93
CA LEU A 31 -6.90 5.30 2.95
C LEU A 31 -6.34 6.72 2.89
N CYS A 32 -6.92 7.59 2.07
CA CYS A 32 -6.65 9.02 2.15
C CYS A 32 -7.85 9.87 1.75
N GLN A 33 -7.91 11.08 2.28
CA GLN A 33 -8.84 12.11 1.86
C GLN A 33 -8.17 13.47 1.93
N PHE A 34 -8.27 14.24 0.85
CA PHE A 34 -7.65 15.56 0.74
C PHE A 34 -8.51 16.46 -0.15
N VAL A 35 -8.25 17.77 -0.06
CA VAL A 35 -8.78 18.77 -0.97
C VAL A 35 -7.71 19.04 -2.02
N ASP A 36 -8.07 18.95 -3.30
CA ASP A 36 -7.14 19.18 -4.40
C ASP A 36 -7.40 20.53 -5.09
N THR A 37 -6.42 20.98 -5.87
CA THR A 37 -6.55 22.14 -6.74
C THR A 37 -7.27 21.78 -8.04
N SER A 38 -7.62 22.78 -8.85
CA SER A 38 -8.22 22.57 -10.17
C SER A 38 -7.36 21.72 -11.13
N SER A 39 -6.06 21.62 -10.88
CA SER A 39 -5.12 20.81 -11.68
C SER A 39 -4.95 19.37 -11.20
N TYR A 40 -5.61 18.99 -10.10
CA TYR A 40 -5.56 17.67 -9.47
C TYR A 40 -4.13 17.17 -9.21
N SER A 41 -3.29 18.05 -8.69
CA SER A 41 -1.86 17.78 -8.52
C SER A 41 -1.61 16.72 -7.44
N LEU A 42 -2.38 16.74 -6.35
CA LEU A 42 -2.24 15.76 -5.28
C LEU A 42 -2.71 14.37 -5.73
N LEU A 43 -3.83 14.32 -6.46
CA LEU A 43 -4.34 13.09 -7.06
C LEU A 43 -3.32 12.45 -8.00
N LYS A 44 -2.68 13.24 -8.88
CA LYS A 44 -1.59 12.76 -9.77
C LYS A 44 -0.50 12.06 -8.98
N ILE A 45 0.00 12.72 -7.93
CA ILE A 45 1.04 12.17 -7.07
C ILE A 45 0.58 10.84 -6.44
N ARG A 46 -0.62 10.79 -5.88
CA ARG A 46 -1.15 9.56 -5.26
C ARG A 46 -1.36 8.42 -6.26
N LEU A 47 -1.85 8.71 -7.45
CA LEU A 47 -2.01 7.73 -8.52
C LEU A 47 -0.67 7.14 -8.96
N SER A 48 0.34 8.00 -9.14
CA SER A 48 1.69 7.57 -9.50
C SER A 48 2.42 6.83 -8.36
N LEU A 49 2.09 7.09 -7.09
CA LEU A 49 2.58 6.29 -5.95
C LEU A 49 1.96 4.89 -5.90
N CYS A 50 0.64 4.82 -6.08
CA CYS A 50 -0.12 3.56 -5.90
C CYS A 50 -0.04 2.62 -7.10
N GLU A 51 0.23 3.16 -8.31
CA GLU A 51 0.25 2.46 -9.60
C GLU A 51 -0.90 1.42 -9.73
N PRO A 52 -2.17 1.86 -9.59
CA PRO A 52 -3.31 0.94 -9.60
C PRO A 52 -3.47 0.25 -10.95
N LEU A 53 -3.94 -1.00 -10.92
CA LEU A 53 -4.31 -1.76 -12.12
C LEU A 53 -5.79 -1.59 -12.47
N GLU A 54 -6.62 -1.32 -11.46
CA GLU A 54 -8.05 -1.05 -11.62
C GLU A 54 -8.41 0.19 -10.82
N ILE A 55 -9.19 1.08 -11.42
CA ILE A 55 -9.66 2.32 -10.80
C ILE A 55 -11.18 2.36 -10.88
N ILE A 56 -11.82 2.35 -9.71
CA ILE A 56 -13.26 2.34 -9.53
C ILE A 56 -13.75 3.77 -9.36
N LEU A 57 -14.75 4.15 -10.15
CA LEU A 57 -15.34 5.50 -10.13
C LEU A 57 -16.86 5.44 -10.01
N PRO A 58 -17.49 6.43 -9.37
CA PRO A 58 -18.94 6.56 -9.39
C PRO A 58 -19.43 6.88 -10.80
N ASP A 59 -20.35 6.05 -11.29
CA ASP A 59 -21.07 6.29 -12.53
C ASP A 59 -22.18 7.33 -12.32
N ASP A 60 -21.77 8.59 -12.36
CA ASP A 60 -22.71 9.70 -12.47
C ASP A 60 -23.22 9.85 -13.91
N LYS A 61 -24.54 9.81 -14.09
CA LYS A 61 -25.21 10.06 -15.38
C LYS A 61 -24.97 11.47 -15.92
N GLU A 62 -24.62 12.40 -15.04
CA GLU A 62 -24.26 13.78 -15.40
C GLU A 62 -22.78 13.86 -15.78
N LYS A 63 -22.51 14.21 -17.04
CA LYS A 63 -21.17 14.57 -17.50
C LYS A 63 -20.84 15.98 -17.03
N THR A 64 -20.27 16.11 -15.83
CA THR A 64 -19.72 17.37 -15.35
C THR A 64 -18.34 17.61 -15.97
N SER A 65 -17.94 18.87 -16.17
CA SER A 65 -16.60 19.21 -16.68
C SER A 65 -15.48 18.66 -15.79
N SER A 66 -15.70 18.56 -14.47
CA SER A 66 -14.79 17.89 -13.54
C SER A 66 -14.58 16.42 -13.90
N LYS A 67 -15.65 15.66 -14.15
CA LYS A 67 -15.57 14.21 -14.42
C LYS A 67 -14.82 13.94 -15.72
N VAL A 68 -15.04 14.76 -16.76
CA VAL A 68 -14.28 14.66 -18.02
C VAL A 68 -12.80 14.90 -17.76
N PHE A 69 -12.45 15.95 -17.02
CA PHE A 69 -11.07 16.23 -16.68
C PHE A 69 -10.40 15.11 -15.86
N ILE A 70 -11.09 14.54 -14.86
CA ILE A 70 -10.57 13.41 -14.09
C ILE A 70 -10.38 12.18 -14.99
N MET A 71 -11.30 11.90 -15.91
CA MET A 71 -11.14 10.78 -16.85
C MET A 71 -9.93 10.96 -17.76
N ASP A 72 -9.75 12.15 -18.34
CA ASP A 72 -8.59 12.47 -19.17
C ASP A 72 -7.30 12.35 -18.35
N LEU A 73 -7.32 12.89 -17.12
CA LEU A 73 -6.21 12.80 -16.18
C LEU A 73 -5.83 11.35 -15.85
N LEU A 74 -6.80 10.49 -15.60
CA LEU A 74 -6.58 9.08 -15.28
C LEU A 74 -6.01 8.33 -16.47
N GLN A 75 -6.47 8.63 -17.69
CA GLN A 75 -5.93 8.05 -18.92
C GLN A 75 -4.48 8.48 -19.15
N ASP A 76 -4.14 9.74 -18.88
CA ASP A 76 -2.78 10.27 -19.02
C ASP A 76 -1.82 9.71 -17.97
N THR A 77 -2.25 9.70 -16.70
CA THR A 77 -1.41 9.33 -15.54
C THR A 77 -1.30 7.81 -15.41
N CYS A 78 -2.37 7.07 -15.68
CA CYS A 78 -2.49 5.64 -15.44
C CYS A 78 -2.83 4.87 -16.72
N LYS A 79 -1.97 4.95 -17.74
CA LYS A 79 -2.16 4.29 -19.06
C LYS A 79 -2.44 2.78 -19.02
N ARG A 80 -2.04 2.11 -17.94
CA ARG A 80 -2.20 0.65 -17.76
C ARG A 80 -3.41 0.27 -16.89
N ALA A 81 -4.06 1.24 -16.26
CA ALA A 81 -5.15 0.98 -15.34
C ALA A 81 -6.47 0.82 -16.10
N ASN A 82 -7.27 -0.17 -15.74
CA ASN A 82 -8.64 -0.31 -16.22
C ASN A 82 -9.57 0.57 -15.39
N ILE A 83 -10.33 1.46 -16.04
CA ILE A 83 -11.28 2.34 -15.36
C ILE A 83 -12.65 1.66 -15.35
N VAL A 84 -13.18 1.41 -14.16
CA VAL A 84 -14.43 0.67 -13.96
C VAL A 84 -15.47 1.59 -13.31
N PRO A 85 -16.48 2.04 -14.07
CA PRO A 85 -17.59 2.81 -13.52
C PRO A 85 -18.54 1.87 -12.75
N ILE A 86 -18.88 2.23 -11.51
CA ILE A 86 -19.86 1.51 -10.68
C ILE A 86 -20.95 2.45 -10.17
N GLN A 87 -22.11 1.91 -9.80
CA GLN A 87 -23.22 2.74 -9.31
C GLN A 87 -22.81 3.58 -8.09
N ARG A 88 -23.14 4.89 -8.10
CA ARG A 88 -22.85 5.81 -6.98
C ARG A 88 -23.38 5.31 -5.63
N LYS A 89 -24.49 4.56 -5.62
CA LYS A 89 -25.08 3.95 -4.40
C LYS A 89 -24.11 3.02 -3.66
N CYS A 90 -23.11 2.47 -4.35
CA CYS A 90 -22.08 1.64 -3.74
C CYS A 90 -21.09 2.45 -2.89
N PHE A 91 -20.96 3.76 -3.15
CA PHE A 91 -20.15 4.70 -2.35
C PHE A 91 -20.94 5.20 -1.14
N ASN A 92 -21.19 4.30 -0.20
CA ASN A 92 -21.94 4.58 1.02
C ASN A 92 -20.99 4.58 2.22
N ASP A 93 -20.86 5.72 2.87
CA ASP A 93 -19.97 5.95 4.00
C ASP A 93 -20.32 5.10 5.23
N ALA A 94 -21.61 5.00 5.60
CA ALA A 94 -22.05 4.22 6.74
C ALA A 94 -21.69 2.72 6.58
N LEU A 95 -21.91 2.18 5.38
CA LEU A 95 -21.49 0.82 5.03
C LEU A 95 -19.96 0.68 5.02
N GLY A 96 -19.25 1.73 4.60
CA GLY A 96 -17.79 1.77 4.61
C GLY A 96 -17.22 1.65 6.02
N ILE A 97 -17.80 2.37 6.98
CA ILE A 97 -17.41 2.31 8.40
C ILE A 97 -17.66 0.91 8.97
N GLU A 98 -18.82 0.32 8.69
CA GLU A 98 -19.17 -1.03 9.15
C GLU A 98 -18.19 -2.08 8.59
N LEU A 99 -17.95 -2.05 7.29
CA LEU A 99 -17.02 -2.98 6.62
C LEU A 99 -15.59 -2.79 7.13
N LEU A 100 -15.14 -1.55 7.28
CA LEU A 100 -13.80 -1.25 7.77
C LEU A 100 -13.59 -1.80 9.19
N LYS A 101 -14.54 -1.57 10.11
CA LYS A 101 -14.49 -2.10 11.48
C LYS A 101 -14.45 -3.63 11.52
N LYS A 102 -15.05 -4.31 10.54
CA LYS A 102 -15.06 -5.77 10.45
C LYS A 102 -13.73 -6.36 9.98
N ILE A 103 -13.05 -5.72 9.04
CA ILE A 103 -11.83 -6.24 8.40
C ILE A 103 -10.54 -5.74 9.05
N PHE A 104 -10.60 -4.62 9.78
CA PHE A 104 -9.48 -3.89 10.35
C PHE A 104 -8.77 -4.66 11.47
N LEU A 105 -7.45 -4.74 11.38
CA LEU A 105 -6.58 -5.22 12.47
C LEU A 105 -6.03 -4.04 13.27
N GLU A 106 -6.41 -3.93 14.54
CA GLU A 106 -6.08 -2.77 15.41
C GLU A 106 -4.59 -2.61 15.69
N GLU A 107 -3.88 -3.73 15.92
CA GLU A 107 -2.47 -3.73 16.35
C GLU A 107 -1.49 -3.14 15.32
N CYS A 108 -1.84 -3.19 14.03
CA CYS A 108 -0.92 -2.86 12.93
C CYS A 108 -1.36 -1.63 12.12
N SER A 109 -2.45 -0.98 12.52
CA SER A 109 -3.13 0.04 11.73
C SER A 109 -3.16 1.37 12.46
N ASN A 110 -3.17 2.49 11.73
CA ASN A 110 -3.14 3.84 12.30
C ASN A 110 -4.49 4.57 12.14
N LEU A 111 -5.60 3.87 12.41
CA LEU A 111 -6.93 4.46 12.27
C LEU A 111 -7.38 5.11 13.57
N ASP A 112 -7.48 6.43 13.56
CA ASP A 112 -8.08 7.21 14.64
C ASP A 112 -9.59 7.38 14.46
N ALA A 113 -10.27 7.74 15.55
CA ALA A 113 -11.70 8.07 15.52
C ALA A 113 -12.05 9.15 14.48
N SER A 114 -11.11 10.06 14.19
CA SER A 114 -11.24 11.12 13.18
C SER A 114 -11.33 10.58 11.75
N VAL A 115 -10.75 9.41 11.47
CA VAL A 115 -10.76 8.80 10.14
C VAL A 115 -12.18 8.41 9.74
N TYR A 116 -12.99 7.90 10.69
CA TYR A 116 -14.38 7.52 10.42
C TYR A 116 -15.28 8.71 10.08
N GLN A 117 -14.86 9.95 10.37
CA GLN A 117 -15.61 11.16 10.01
C GLN A 117 -15.36 11.60 8.55
N ARG A 118 -14.42 10.96 7.85
CA ARG A 118 -14.04 11.28 6.47
C ARG A 118 -14.97 10.60 5.48
N TYR A 119 -16.12 11.22 5.24
CA TYR A 119 -17.21 10.71 4.41
C TYR A 119 -16.77 10.14 3.05
N PHE A 120 -15.99 10.89 2.26
CA PHE A 120 -15.60 10.46 0.92
C PHE A 120 -14.65 9.26 0.95
N CYS A 121 -13.76 9.20 1.94
CA CYS A 121 -12.90 8.06 2.17
C CYS A 121 -13.71 6.81 2.51
N MET A 122 -14.64 6.91 3.48
CA MET A 122 -15.48 5.78 3.88
C MET A 122 -16.36 5.29 2.72
N GLY A 123 -16.91 6.21 1.92
CA GLY A 123 -17.63 5.86 0.69
C GLY A 123 -16.76 5.10 -0.31
N ALA A 124 -15.51 5.53 -0.52
CA ALA A 124 -14.56 4.82 -1.39
C ALA A 124 -14.22 3.41 -0.86
N VAL A 125 -14.08 3.25 0.47
CA VAL A 125 -13.87 1.94 1.11
C VAL A 125 -15.03 0.99 0.83
N ALA A 126 -16.27 1.44 1.00
CA ALA A 126 -17.45 0.60 0.76
C ALA A 126 -17.51 0.11 -0.70
N ALA A 127 -17.26 1.02 -1.64
CA ALA A 127 -17.20 0.73 -3.06
C ALA A 127 -16.10 -0.30 -3.38
N LEU A 128 -14.90 -0.09 -2.85
CA LEU A 128 -13.73 -0.92 -3.10
C LEU A 128 -13.93 -2.36 -2.61
N ILE A 129 -14.38 -2.54 -1.36
CA ILE A 129 -14.57 -3.85 -0.75
C ILE A 129 -15.66 -4.62 -1.49
N LYS A 130 -16.83 -4.00 -1.70
CA LYS A 130 -17.94 -4.65 -2.43
C LYS A 130 -17.55 -5.01 -3.86
N TYR A 131 -16.76 -4.17 -4.52
CA TYR A 131 -16.25 -4.48 -5.84
C TYR A 131 -15.26 -5.66 -5.81
N ALA A 132 -14.33 -5.69 -4.86
CA ALA A 132 -13.40 -6.80 -4.69
C ALA A 132 -14.13 -8.13 -4.42
N GLU A 133 -15.18 -8.10 -3.59
CA GLU A 133 -16.05 -9.25 -3.32
C GLU A 133 -16.80 -9.70 -4.59
N ASN A 134 -17.45 -8.79 -5.31
CA ASN A 134 -18.31 -9.15 -6.44
C ASN A 134 -17.56 -9.47 -7.74
N ALA A 135 -16.53 -8.68 -8.08
CA ALA A 135 -15.81 -8.82 -9.34
C ALA A 135 -14.71 -9.87 -9.27
N HIS A 136 -14.01 -9.96 -8.13
CA HIS A 136 -12.82 -10.80 -7.97
C HIS A 136 -13.03 -11.98 -7.01
N ASN A 137 -14.22 -12.11 -6.39
CA ASN A 137 -14.52 -13.13 -5.37
C ASN A 137 -13.51 -13.13 -4.21
N ILE A 138 -13.05 -11.93 -3.83
CA ILE A 138 -12.10 -11.71 -2.75
C ILE A 138 -12.86 -11.34 -1.49
N PHE A 139 -12.88 -12.26 -0.54
CA PHE A 139 -13.51 -12.04 0.77
C PHE A 139 -12.43 -11.87 1.82
N CYS A 140 -12.43 -10.70 2.46
CA CYS A 140 -11.48 -10.38 3.52
C CYS A 140 -11.94 -11.05 4.82
N ALA A 141 -11.02 -11.74 5.50
CA ALA A 141 -11.29 -12.28 6.81
C ALA A 141 -11.50 -11.15 7.84
N GLN A 142 -12.12 -11.48 8.96
CA GLN A 142 -12.25 -10.51 10.06
C GLN A 142 -10.86 -10.23 10.65
N ASN A 143 -10.60 -8.96 10.98
CA ASN A 143 -9.36 -8.49 11.60
C ASN A 143 -8.09 -8.97 10.88
N SER A 144 -8.09 -8.99 9.55
CA SER A 144 -6.97 -9.52 8.77
C SER A 144 -6.19 -8.49 7.97
N LEU A 145 -6.78 -7.31 7.73
CA LEU A 145 -6.19 -6.29 6.88
C LEU A 145 -5.50 -5.20 7.70
N LYS A 146 -4.26 -4.90 7.31
CA LYS A 146 -3.58 -3.69 7.75
C LYS A 146 -4.23 -2.49 7.06
N CYS A 147 -4.79 -1.57 7.83
CA CYS A 147 -5.41 -0.37 7.29
C CYS A 147 -4.59 0.86 7.66
N THR A 148 -4.10 1.59 6.66
CA THR A 148 -3.25 2.75 6.88
C THR A 148 -3.95 4.01 6.38
N PHE A 149 -4.28 4.96 7.26
CA PHE A 149 -4.69 6.30 6.85
C PHE A 149 -3.45 7.18 6.63
N VAL A 150 -3.33 7.74 5.42
CA VAL A 150 -2.23 8.63 5.04
C VAL A 150 -2.73 10.05 5.02
N ALA A 151 -2.32 10.83 6.03
CA ALA A 151 -2.46 12.28 6.03
C ALA A 151 -1.41 12.90 5.09
N MET A 152 -1.78 13.97 4.40
CA MET A 152 -0.87 14.66 3.46
C MET A 152 0.05 15.68 4.16
N GLU A 153 -0.18 15.96 5.44
CA GLU A 153 0.46 17.05 6.19
C GLU A 153 1.90 16.72 6.62
N ASP A 154 2.21 15.44 6.88
CA ASP A 154 3.52 14.99 7.41
C ASP A 154 4.54 14.59 6.34
N SER A 155 4.30 14.96 5.08
CA SER A 155 5.16 14.61 3.95
C SER A 155 5.51 15.79 3.08
N CYS A 156 6.74 15.78 2.58
CA CYS A 156 7.18 16.71 1.55
C CYS A 156 6.54 16.32 0.22
N MET A 157 5.76 17.25 -0.34
CA MET A 157 5.11 17.05 -1.63
C MET A 157 6.08 17.40 -2.76
N ILE A 158 6.44 16.39 -3.55
CA ILE A 158 7.21 16.56 -4.78
C ILE A 158 6.29 16.21 -5.94
N ASP A 159 6.17 17.09 -6.92
CA ASP A 159 5.33 16.84 -8.08
C ASP A 159 5.90 15.76 -9.00
N VAL A 160 5.02 15.15 -9.79
CA VAL A 160 5.38 14.02 -10.67
C VAL A 160 6.39 14.44 -11.76
N ASN A 161 6.38 15.70 -12.20
CA ASN A 161 7.37 16.16 -13.18
C ASN A 161 8.74 16.30 -12.53
N SER A 162 8.81 16.84 -11.30
CA SER A 162 10.05 16.88 -10.52
C SER A 162 10.61 15.49 -10.25
N TRP A 163 9.79 14.46 -10.05
CA TRP A 163 10.29 13.08 -9.97
C TRP A 163 11.06 12.64 -11.22
N LYS A 164 10.57 13.05 -12.40
CA LYS A 164 11.24 12.78 -13.69
C LYS A 164 12.47 13.66 -13.86
N SER A 165 12.38 14.95 -13.56
CA SER A 165 13.50 15.90 -13.71
C SER A 165 14.66 15.62 -12.76
N LEU A 166 14.39 15.03 -11.60
CA LEU A 166 15.40 14.61 -10.63
C LEU A 166 15.81 13.14 -10.80
N ASP A 167 15.24 12.44 -11.79
CA ASP A 167 15.44 11.01 -12.01
C ASP A 167 15.32 10.18 -10.71
N LEU A 168 14.31 10.49 -9.87
CA LEU A 168 14.15 9.80 -8.59
C LEU A 168 13.86 8.31 -8.80
N ILE A 169 13.07 8.02 -9.83
CA ILE A 169 12.66 6.67 -10.24
C ILE A 169 12.59 6.58 -11.77
N GLN A 170 12.83 5.39 -12.30
CA GLN A 170 12.59 5.12 -13.72
C GLN A 170 11.08 4.97 -13.98
N ILE A 171 10.48 5.94 -14.67
CA ILE A 171 9.03 5.95 -14.96
C ILE A 171 8.69 5.37 -16.34
N ASP A 172 9.57 5.54 -17.34
CA ASP A 172 9.17 5.39 -18.76
C ASP A 172 10.10 4.51 -19.63
N SER A 173 11.05 3.74 -19.07
CA SER A 173 11.96 2.91 -19.88
C SER A 173 12.08 1.48 -19.37
N LYS A 174 12.09 0.50 -20.30
CA LYS A 174 12.52 -0.87 -19.97
C LYS A 174 13.94 -0.77 -19.39
N PRO A 175 14.21 -1.36 -18.22
CA PRO A 175 15.53 -1.28 -17.63
C PRO A 175 16.53 -1.94 -18.58
N LYS A 176 17.52 -1.17 -19.06
CA LYS A 176 18.73 -1.77 -19.61
C LYS A 176 19.45 -2.39 -18.42
N LYS A 177 19.53 -3.73 -18.38
CA LYS A 177 20.24 -4.46 -17.31
C LYS A 177 21.65 -3.87 -17.17
N GLY A 178 21.99 -3.41 -15.96
CA GLY A 178 23.33 -2.92 -15.61
C GLY A 178 23.58 -1.42 -15.77
N VAL A 179 22.58 -0.60 -16.11
CA VAL A 179 22.74 0.86 -16.16
C VAL A 179 22.02 1.51 -14.98
N ILE A 180 22.76 2.28 -14.19
CA ILE A 180 22.21 3.16 -13.14
C ILE A 180 21.51 4.31 -13.84
N ASN A 181 20.18 4.42 -13.71
CA ASN A 181 19.40 5.45 -14.40
C ASN A 181 18.56 6.31 -13.45
N SER A 182 18.57 6.02 -12.15
CA SER A 182 17.78 6.76 -11.17
C SER A 182 18.45 6.81 -9.80
N LEU A 183 18.05 7.75 -8.96
CA LEU A 183 18.50 7.83 -7.57
C LEU A 183 18.16 6.54 -6.81
N LEU A 184 16.98 5.95 -7.05
CA LEU A 184 16.60 4.66 -6.47
C LEU A 184 17.62 3.57 -6.84
N ASP A 185 18.08 3.51 -8.10
CA ASP A 185 19.08 2.51 -8.52
C ASP A 185 20.43 2.69 -7.80
N VAL A 186 20.81 3.92 -7.46
CA VAL A 186 22.05 4.23 -6.74
C VAL A 186 21.96 3.76 -5.29
N ILE A 187 20.87 4.09 -4.60
CA ILE A 187 20.77 3.89 -3.15
C ILE A 187 20.18 2.54 -2.75
N ASN A 188 19.44 1.89 -3.66
CA ASN A 188 18.75 0.66 -3.35
C ASN A 188 19.72 -0.51 -3.18
N SER A 189 20.04 -0.77 -1.92
CA SER A 189 20.75 -1.97 -1.49
C SER A 189 19.84 -2.89 -0.66
N CYS A 190 18.51 -2.74 -0.77
CA CYS A 190 17.56 -3.55 -0.01
C CYS A 190 17.61 -5.02 -0.46
N VAL A 191 17.53 -5.94 0.50
CA VAL A 191 17.56 -7.39 0.24
C VAL A 191 16.16 -7.96 0.03
N THR A 192 15.14 -7.35 0.62
CA THR A 192 13.76 -7.81 0.53
C THR A 192 12.96 -6.92 -0.45
N PRO A 193 12.00 -7.51 -1.20
CA PRO A 193 11.10 -6.73 -2.05
C PRO A 193 10.32 -5.66 -1.29
N GLY A 194 9.86 -5.98 -0.06
CA GLY A 194 9.18 -5.03 0.82
C GLY A 194 10.07 -3.84 1.22
N GLY A 195 11.37 -4.08 1.46
CA GLY A 195 12.35 -3.03 1.71
C GLY A 195 12.51 -2.09 0.51
N THR A 196 12.66 -2.64 -0.69
CA THR A 196 12.75 -1.86 -1.93
C THR A 196 11.50 -1.00 -2.16
N LYS A 197 10.30 -1.56 -1.94
CA LYS A 197 9.03 -0.82 -2.05
C LYS A 197 8.97 0.33 -1.04
N THR A 198 9.37 0.07 0.21
CA THR A 198 9.37 1.07 1.28
C THR A 198 10.36 2.20 0.98
N LEU A 199 11.56 1.85 0.52
CA LEU A 199 12.58 2.82 0.11
C LEU A 199 12.08 3.70 -1.05
N ARG A 200 11.46 3.09 -2.06
CA ARG A 200 10.81 3.83 -3.15
C ARG A 200 9.76 4.81 -2.60
N SER A 201 8.91 4.39 -1.67
CA SER A 201 7.93 5.29 -1.05
C SER A 201 8.58 6.46 -0.32
N TYR A 202 9.68 6.22 0.41
CA TYR A 202 10.39 7.28 1.13
C TYR A 202 11.08 8.29 0.21
N LEU A 203 11.53 7.87 -0.98
CA LEU A 203 12.08 8.78 -1.98
C LEU A 203 11.02 9.66 -2.63
N LEU A 204 9.88 9.07 -2.99
CA LEU A 204 8.82 9.78 -3.70
C LEU A 204 8.00 10.69 -2.78
N GLN A 205 7.93 10.33 -1.50
CA GLN A 205 7.23 11.08 -0.46
C GLN A 205 8.10 11.15 0.81
N PRO A 206 9.13 12.02 0.85
CA PRO A 206 9.96 12.20 2.03
C PRO A 206 9.14 12.69 3.22
N SER A 207 9.52 12.31 4.44
CA SER A 207 8.84 12.80 5.64
C SER A 207 9.19 14.27 5.88
N ALA A 208 8.20 15.07 6.27
CA ALA A 208 8.39 16.45 6.75
C ALA A 208 8.59 16.52 8.28
N ASN A 209 8.43 15.39 8.99
CA ASN A 209 8.51 15.33 10.43
C ASN A 209 9.97 15.17 10.89
N CYS A 210 10.50 16.20 11.57
CA CYS A 210 11.88 16.20 12.09
C CYS A 210 12.19 15.03 13.03
N GLN A 211 11.24 14.61 13.87
CA GLN A 211 11.46 13.47 14.78
C GLN A 211 11.63 12.17 13.97
N THR A 212 10.79 11.97 12.96
CA THR A 212 10.91 10.80 12.06
C THR A 212 12.21 10.82 11.28
N ILE A 213 12.65 12.00 10.81
CA ILE A 213 13.94 12.15 10.10
C ILE A 213 15.10 11.80 11.04
N ASN A 214 15.18 12.42 12.21
CA ASN A 214 16.28 12.19 13.16
C ASN A 214 16.33 10.73 13.63
N LYS A 215 15.18 10.13 13.97
CA LYS A 215 15.12 8.69 14.32
C LYS A 215 15.71 7.80 13.22
N ARG A 216 15.45 8.10 11.93
CA ARG A 216 16.03 7.34 10.82
C ARG A 216 17.54 7.55 10.71
N LEU A 217 18.02 8.78 10.94
CA LEU A 217 19.46 9.10 10.93
C LEU A 217 20.18 8.37 12.07
N ASP A 218 19.63 8.37 13.28
CA ASP A 218 20.18 7.67 14.44
C ASP A 218 20.35 6.17 14.15
N ILE A 219 19.33 5.54 13.55
CA ILE A 219 19.38 4.12 13.15
C ILE A 219 20.48 3.87 12.11
N VAL A 220 20.62 4.75 11.13
CA VAL A 220 21.66 4.62 10.10
C VAL A 220 23.04 4.76 10.73
N GLU A 221 23.24 5.72 11.62
CA GLU A 221 24.51 5.94 12.31
C GLU A 221 24.92 4.70 13.14
N GLU A 222 24.02 4.11 13.92
CA GLU A 222 24.33 2.90 14.69
C GLU A 222 24.69 1.71 13.77
N LEU A 223 23.97 1.51 12.66
CA LEU A 223 24.26 0.42 11.73
C LEU A 223 25.56 0.61 10.96
N VAL A 224 25.98 1.86 10.73
CA VAL A 224 27.27 2.21 10.11
C VAL A 224 28.41 1.96 11.09
N LEU A 225 28.24 2.33 12.37
CA LEU A 225 29.21 2.07 13.43
C LEU A 225 29.34 0.57 13.74
N ASN A 226 28.23 -0.17 13.74
CA ASN A 226 28.16 -1.60 14.05
C ASN A 226 28.00 -2.47 12.79
N GLN A 227 29.01 -2.48 11.92
CA GLN A 227 28.95 -3.20 10.65
C GLN A 227 28.68 -4.72 10.80
N SER A 228 29.17 -5.36 11.87
CA SER A 228 28.88 -6.78 12.17
C SER A 228 27.38 -7.02 12.38
N MET A 229 26.70 -6.14 13.12
CA MET A 229 25.26 -6.23 13.35
C MET A 229 24.50 -6.05 12.04
N CYS A 230 24.88 -5.06 11.23
CA CYS A 230 24.28 -4.84 9.91
C CYS A 230 24.39 -6.08 9.01
N SER A 231 25.56 -6.73 8.95
CA SER A 231 25.76 -7.97 8.20
C SER A 231 24.88 -9.13 8.71
N LYS A 232 24.74 -9.29 10.04
CA LYS A 232 23.88 -10.33 10.63
C LYS A 232 22.40 -10.09 10.30
N ILE A 233 21.92 -8.86 10.45
CA ILE A 233 20.53 -8.48 10.09
C ILE A 233 20.30 -8.78 8.61
N ARG A 234 21.22 -8.35 7.74
CA ARG A 234 21.12 -8.58 6.29
C ARG A 234 21.08 -10.07 5.93
N ALA A 235 21.85 -10.90 6.62
CA ALA A 235 21.86 -12.34 6.43
C ALA A 235 20.56 -13.01 6.87
N VAL A 236 19.90 -12.52 7.93
CA VAL A 236 18.58 -13.04 8.30
C VAL A 236 17.51 -12.54 7.32
N LEU A 237 17.52 -11.25 6.96
CA LEU A 237 16.56 -10.69 6.00
C LEU A 237 16.64 -11.33 4.62
N SER A 238 17.81 -11.83 4.18
CA SER A 238 17.93 -12.55 2.90
C SER A 238 17.24 -13.92 2.90
N THR A 239 17.05 -14.53 4.08
CA THR A 239 16.32 -15.80 4.21
C THR A 239 14.80 -15.62 4.21
N LEU A 240 14.34 -14.40 4.48
CA LEU A 240 12.92 -14.07 4.46
C LEU A 240 12.44 -13.96 3.01
N SER A 241 11.73 -14.99 2.56
CA SER A 241 10.87 -14.91 1.37
C SER A 241 9.81 -13.79 1.55
N ASP A 242 9.18 -13.33 0.45
CA ASP A 242 8.28 -12.17 0.43
C ASP A 242 7.16 -12.25 1.49
N LEU A 243 7.44 -11.67 2.68
CA LEU A 243 6.57 -11.68 3.86
C LEU A 243 5.18 -11.13 3.53
N GLN A 244 5.15 -10.06 2.74
CA GLN A 244 3.92 -9.36 2.37
C GLN A 244 2.99 -10.30 1.60
N TYR A 245 3.54 -11.04 0.64
CA TYR A 245 2.77 -12.02 -0.14
C TYR A 245 2.23 -13.15 0.74
N MET A 246 3.04 -13.63 1.69
CA MET A 246 2.61 -14.71 2.58
C MET A 246 1.49 -14.28 3.53
N ILE A 247 1.57 -13.08 4.11
CA ILE A 247 0.51 -12.50 4.94
C ILE A 247 -0.78 -12.34 4.12
N SER A 248 -0.67 -11.88 2.88
CA SER A 248 -1.85 -11.67 2.04
C SER A 248 -2.61 -12.96 1.72
N MET A 249 -1.91 -14.09 1.59
CA MET A 249 -2.52 -15.40 1.37
C MET A 249 -3.39 -15.89 2.54
N PHE A 250 -3.14 -15.42 3.76
CA PHE A 250 -3.97 -15.74 4.93
C PHE A 250 -5.09 -14.72 5.17
N SER A 251 -4.97 -13.53 4.57
CA SER A 251 -5.84 -12.40 4.92
C SER A 251 -7.15 -12.38 4.14
N TYR A 252 -7.20 -12.98 2.95
CA TYR A 252 -8.40 -13.08 2.15
C TYR A 252 -8.49 -14.43 1.43
N THR A 253 -9.72 -14.90 1.23
CA THR A 253 -9.99 -16.10 0.43
C THR A 253 -10.42 -15.69 -0.96
N ASN A 254 -9.76 -16.22 -1.99
CA ASN A 254 -10.24 -16.14 -3.36
C ASN A 254 -11.08 -17.39 -3.69
N LEU A 255 -12.40 -17.23 -3.76
CA LEU A 255 -13.33 -18.34 -4.01
C LEU A 255 -13.41 -18.78 -5.48
N SER A 256 -12.69 -18.14 -6.40
CA SER A 256 -12.66 -18.51 -7.83
C SER A 256 -12.18 -19.95 -8.07
N ASN A 257 -11.56 -20.59 -7.07
CA ASN A 257 -11.09 -21.98 -7.11
C ASN A 257 -12.13 -23.04 -6.66
N ASN A 258 -13.40 -22.69 -6.42
CA ASN A 258 -14.37 -23.65 -5.86
C ASN A 258 -15.02 -24.61 -6.88
N ASN A 259 -14.68 -24.53 -8.18
CA ASN A 259 -15.12 -25.50 -9.21
C ASN A 259 -13.98 -26.48 -9.57
N LEU A 260 -13.45 -27.23 -8.61
CA LEU A 260 -12.27 -28.05 -8.84
C LEU A 260 -12.43 -29.50 -8.33
N GLY A 261 -11.98 -30.45 -9.14
CA GLY A 261 -12.11 -31.89 -8.91
C GLY A 261 -11.14 -32.43 -7.83
N LYS A 262 -11.18 -33.74 -7.57
CA LYS A 262 -10.39 -34.41 -6.50
C LYS A 262 -8.86 -34.22 -6.63
N GLU A 263 -8.33 -33.99 -7.82
CA GLU A 263 -6.89 -33.75 -8.07
C GLU A 263 -6.43 -32.37 -7.57
N ASP A 264 -7.27 -31.36 -7.73
CA ASP A 264 -6.99 -29.99 -7.30
C ASP A 264 -7.02 -29.85 -5.77
N SER A 265 -7.84 -30.66 -5.08
CA SER A 265 -7.88 -30.69 -3.62
C SER A 265 -6.53 -31.08 -3.00
N LYS A 266 -5.83 -32.05 -3.60
CA LYS A 266 -4.47 -32.45 -3.16
C LYS A 266 -3.44 -31.34 -3.40
N ARG A 267 -3.57 -30.60 -4.51
CA ARG A 267 -2.71 -29.45 -4.82
C ARG A 267 -2.95 -28.30 -3.82
N ILE A 268 -4.20 -28.01 -3.48
CA ILE A 268 -4.57 -27.00 -2.49
C ILE A 268 -4.01 -27.36 -1.11
N ILE A 269 -4.15 -28.62 -0.67
CA ILE A 269 -3.61 -29.07 0.61
C ILE A 269 -2.07 -28.97 0.63
N ARG A 270 -1.39 -29.42 -0.43
CA ARG A 270 0.07 -29.31 -0.53
C ARG A 270 0.53 -27.85 -0.50
N ASN A 271 -0.19 -26.95 -1.16
CA ASN A 271 0.10 -25.51 -1.11
C ASN A 271 -0.11 -24.94 0.30
N LYS A 272 -1.19 -25.31 1.00
CA LYS A 272 -1.44 -24.87 2.39
C LYS A 272 -0.38 -25.39 3.37
N ILE A 273 0.08 -26.64 3.21
CA ILE A 273 1.17 -27.19 4.01
C ILE A 273 2.47 -26.43 3.74
N GLY A 274 2.79 -26.18 2.46
CA GLY A 274 3.95 -25.37 2.09
C GLY A 274 3.89 -23.95 2.68
N GLN A 275 2.70 -23.35 2.72
CA GLN A 275 2.49 -22.05 3.35
C GLN A 275 2.75 -22.08 4.86
N ALA A 276 2.25 -23.11 5.57
CA ALA A 276 2.47 -23.25 7.01
C ALA A 276 3.96 -23.45 7.35
N VAL A 277 4.70 -24.21 6.52
CA VAL A 277 6.15 -24.38 6.68
C VAL A 277 6.88 -23.05 6.44
N SER A 278 6.52 -22.31 5.41
CA SER A 278 7.10 -20.98 5.16
C SER A 278 6.80 -20.01 6.32
N LEU A 279 5.60 -20.03 6.87
CA LEU A 279 5.22 -19.22 8.03
C LEU A 279 6.08 -19.58 9.25
N LYS A 280 6.29 -20.87 9.53
CA LYS A 280 7.18 -21.29 10.61
C LYS A 280 8.60 -20.77 10.42
N ASN A 281 9.16 -20.91 9.21
CA ASN A 281 10.50 -20.41 8.92
C ASN A 281 10.61 -18.88 9.11
N MET A 282 9.51 -18.14 8.88
CA MET A 282 9.46 -16.70 9.15
C MET A 282 9.48 -16.41 10.65
N LEU A 283 8.68 -17.11 11.44
CA LEU A 283 8.65 -16.93 12.90
C LEU A 283 10.04 -17.21 13.49
N ASP A 284 10.69 -18.30 13.09
CA ASP A 284 12.06 -18.64 13.51
C ASP A 284 13.08 -17.54 13.12
N ALA A 285 12.87 -16.86 11.99
CA ALA A 285 13.72 -15.76 11.55
C ALA A 285 13.45 -14.45 12.29
N VAL A 286 12.19 -14.17 12.66
CA VAL A 286 11.81 -13.02 13.49
C VAL A 286 12.41 -13.14 14.89
N GLU A 287 12.38 -14.34 15.49
CA GLU A 287 13.04 -14.57 16.78
C GLU A 287 14.56 -14.30 16.72
N LYS A 288 15.23 -14.75 15.64
CA LYS A 288 16.65 -14.47 15.41
C LYS A 288 16.93 -12.97 15.25
N LEU A 289 16.04 -12.25 14.56
CA LEU A 289 16.15 -10.79 14.44
C LEU A 289 15.99 -10.12 15.81
N GLY A 290 15.01 -10.52 16.60
CA GLY A 290 14.81 -10.02 17.96
C GLY A 290 16.04 -10.22 18.84
N PHE A 291 16.68 -11.39 18.76
CA PHE A 291 17.93 -11.65 19.49
C PHE A 291 19.08 -10.73 19.03
N ILE A 292 19.26 -10.53 17.72
CA ILE A 292 20.31 -9.63 17.20
C ILE A 292 20.03 -8.18 17.60
N MET A 293 18.78 -7.74 17.53
CA MET A 293 18.35 -6.39 17.92
C MET A 293 18.47 -6.14 19.42
N SER A 294 18.39 -7.17 20.26
CA SER A 294 18.58 -7.01 21.71
C SER A 294 20.02 -6.62 22.12
N GLN A 295 20.98 -6.73 21.19
CA GLN A 295 22.39 -6.41 21.44
C GLN A 295 22.73 -4.94 21.14
N SER A 296 21.80 -4.16 20.59
CA SER A 296 22.03 -2.75 20.27
C SER A 296 21.76 -1.82 21.44
N SER A 297 22.37 -0.64 21.35
CA SER A 297 22.33 0.39 22.38
C SER A 297 21.18 1.40 22.21
N LEU A 298 20.60 1.51 21.01
CA LEU A 298 19.49 2.44 20.75
C LEU A 298 18.13 1.95 21.28
N SER A 299 17.37 2.89 21.84
CA SER A 299 16.01 2.65 22.32
C SER A 299 15.08 2.12 21.22
N PHE A 300 15.26 2.53 19.96
CA PHE A 300 14.42 2.06 18.86
C PHE A 300 14.41 0.54 18.69
N PHE A 301 15.58 -0.11 18.79
CA PHE A 301 15.71 -1.57 18.68
C PHE A 301 15.29 -2.29 19.97
N VAL A 302 15.37 -1.61 21.11
CA VAL A 302 15.03 -2.15 22.44
C VAL A 302 13.53 -2.03 22.76
N GLU A 303 12.87 -0.97 22.27
CA GLU A 303 11.43 -0.70 22.43
C GLU A 303 10.58 -1.55 21.47
N ASN A 304 11.09 -1.88 20.28
CA ASN A 304 10.44 -2.80 19.33
C ASN A 304 10.81 -4.28 19.59
N LYS A 305 10.85 -4.68 20.87
CA LYS A 305 10.84 -6.11 21.23
C LYS A 305 9.45 -6.66 20.88
N MET A 306 9.36 -7.50 19.86
CA MET A 306 8.21 -8.39 19.70
C MET A 306 8.23 -9.45 20.79
#